data_AF-A0A2V3Y6W3-F1
#
_entry.id   AF-A0A2V3Y6W3-F1
#
_cell.length_a   1.000
_cell.length_b   1.000
_cell.length_c   1.000
_cell.angle_alpha   90.00
_cell.angle_beta   90.00
_cell.angle_gamma   90.00
#
_symmetry.space_group_name_H-M   'P 1'
#
loop_
_entity.id
_entity.type
_entity.pdbx_description
1 polymer ?
#
loop_
_entity_poly.entity_id
_entity_poly.type
_entity_poly.pdbx_seq_one_letter_code
_entity_poly.pdbx_strand_id
1 'polypeptide(L)'
;MKIYTNKNYEVLSLDVQPNHYAYEIETDKTREEIFGDWCIECIRKYRYEPTYEFLLDRNGNTVLNEAGDPVYKKDSEGKRIQNGWTWYSLVSHQYLQQIQEKNQIQSQIDDLICIMADLIGGVYYA
;
A
#
# COMPACT_ATOMS: atom_id res chain seq x y z
N MET A 1 -8.49 8.29 2.54
CA MET A 1 -7.94 7.09 3.21
C MET A 1 -6.59 7.43 3.83
N LYS A 2 -6.24 6.81 4.96
CA LYS A 2 -4.90 6.89 5.56
C LYS A 2 -4.11 5.62 5.25
N ILE A 3 -2.86 5.79 4.81
CA ILE A 3 -1.91 4.71 4.57
C ILE A 3 -0.80 4.82 5.60
N TYR A 4 -0.60 3.75 6.36
CA TYR A 4 0.47 3.66 7.36
C TYR A 4 1.60 2.80 6.81
N THR A 5 2.82 3.34 6.79
CA THR A 5 3.98 2.62 6.25
C THR A 5 5.13 2.51 7.24
N ASN A 6 6.04 1.58 7.01
CA ASN A 6 7.33 1.56 7.69
C ASN A 6 8.29 2.61 7.10
N LYS A 7 9.55 2.63 7.59
CA LYS A 7 10.59 3.58 7.13
C LYS A 7 10.98 3.41 5.66
N ASN A 8 10.71 2.23 5.08
CA ASN A 8 10.96 1.90 3.68
C ASN A 8 9.71 2.13 2.81
N TYR A 9 8.70 2.84 3.33
CA TYR A 9 7.41 3.08 2.66
C TYR A 9 6.59 1.83 2.34
N GLU A 10 6.90 0.69 2.96
CA GLU A 10 6.12 -0.55 2.79
C GLU A 10 4.83 -0.43 3.61
N VAL A 11 3.70 -0.77 2.99
CA VAL A 11 2.37 -0.60 3.59
C VAL A 11 2.19 -1.58 4.76
N LEU A 12 1.79 -1.07 5.91
CA LEU A 12 1.50 -1.85 7.12
C LEU A 12 0.00 -2.02 7.33
N SER A 13 -0.75 -0.93 7.11
CA SER A 13 -2.19 -0.88 7.38
C SER A 13 -2.84 0.28 6.62
N LEU A 14 -4.15 0.17 6.43
CA LEU A 14 -5.01 1.21 5.87
C LEU A 14 -6.06 1.59 6.91
N ASP A 15 -6.24 2.89 7.14
CA ASP A 15 -7.21 3.53 8.07
C ASP A 15 -7.13 3.11 9.56
N VAL A 16 -6.48 1.99 9.87
CA VAL A 16 -6.24 1.47 11.22
C VAL A 16 -4.77 1.69 11.56
N GLN A 17 -4.51 2.58 12.52
CA GLN A 17 -3.17 2.91 12.95
C GLN A 17 -2.47 1.69 13.62
N PRO A 18 -1.31 1.22 13.10
CA PRO A 18 -0.53 0.19 13.75
C PRO A 18 0.40 0.79 14.82
N ASN A 19 0.88 -0.02 15.77
CA ASN A 19 1.76 0.46 16.85
C ASN A 19 3.11 1.01 16.38
N HIS A 20 3.63 0.55 15.24
CA HIS A 20 5.01 0.82 14.80
C HIS A 20 5.08 1.30 13.34
N TYR A 21 4.39 2.38 13.01
CA TYR A 21 4.54 3.06 11.71
C TYR A 21 5.62 4.15 11.76
N ALA A 22 6.16 4.49 10.59
CA ALA A 22 7.08 5.61 10.41
C ALA A 22 6.39 6.79 9.72
N TYR A 23 5.52 6.53 8.75
CA TYR A 23 4.81 7.56 8.00
C TYR A 23 3.30 7.28 8.00
N GLU A 24 2.53 8.33 8.24
CA GLU A 24 1.09 8.39 8.01
C GLU A 24 0.87 9.27 6.78
N ILE A 25 0.19 8.72 5.79
CA ILE A 25 -0.02 9.38 4.50
C ILE A 25 -1.52 9.47 4.26
N GLU A 26 -2.02 10.71 4.18
CA GLU A 26 -3.42 10.98 3.87
C GLU A 26 -3.58 11.17 2.36
N THR A 27 -4.53 10.46 1.76
CA THR A 27 -4.87 10.55 0.34
C THR A 27 -6.38 10.65 0.14
N ASP A 28 -6.77 11.42 -0.86
CA ASP A 28 -8.13 11.54 -1.38
C ASP A 28 -8.60 10.31 -2.17
N LYS A 29 -7.66 9.47 -2.63
CA LYS A 29 -7.96 8.23 -3.33
C LYS A 29 -8.56 7.17 -2.41
N THR A 30 -9.47 6.40 -2.98
CA THR A 30 -10.06 5.21 -2.35
C THR A 30 -9.07 4.04 -2.34
N ARG A 31 -9.37 3.04 -1.50
CA ARG A 31 -8.60 1.80 -1.42
C ARG A 31 -8.60 1.08 -2.78
N GLU A 32 -9.75 1.04 -3.45
CA GLU A 32 -9.95 0.34 -4.71
C GLU A 32 -9.21 1.04 -5.86
N GLU A 33 -9.14 2.36 -5.88
CA GLU A 33 -8.39 3.10 -6.90
C GLU A 33 -6.87 2.85 -6.84
N ILE A 34 -6.33 2.60 -5.64
CA ILE A 34 -4.89 2.33 -5.47
C ILE A 34 -4.61 0.83 -5.56
N PHE A 35 -5.36 0.02 -4.83
CA PHE A 35 -5.05 -1.39 -4.60
C PHE A 35 -6.07 -2.36 -5.20
N GLY A 36 -7.15 -1.88 -5.82
CA GLY A 36 -8.22 -2.74 -6.32
C GLY A 36 -8.83 -3.61 -5.23
N ASP A 37 -9.19 -4.85 -5.57
CA ASP A 37 -9.86 -5.79 -4.66
C ASP A 37 -8.89 -6.66 -3.84
N TRP A 38 -7.61 -6.31 -3.79
CA TRP A 38 -6.59 -7.09 -3.10
C TRP A 38 -6.79 -7.13 -1.59
N CYS A 39 -6.85 -8.32 -0.98
CA CYS A 39 -6.97 -8.45 0.47
C CYS A 39 -5.83 -7.72 1.22
N ILE A 40 -6.04 -7.42 2.51
CA ILE A 40 -5.06 -6.63 3.28
C ILE A 40 -3.66 -7.24 3.29
N GLU A 41 -3.55 -8.57 3.24
CA GLU A 41 -2.27 -9.28 3.18
C GLU A 41 -1.54 -9.07 1.84
N CYS A 42 -2.28 -8.93 0.74
CA CYS A 42 -1.74 -8.53 -0.56
C CYS A 42 -1.28 -7.06 -0.53
N ILE A 43 -2.10 -6.16 0.03
CA ILE A 43 -1.79 -4.73 0.15
C ILE A 43 -0.50 -4.51 0.96
N ARG A 44 -0.27 -5.29 2.01
CA ARG A 44 0.98 -5.28 2.79
C ARG A 44 2.24 -5.66 1.99
N LYS A 45 2.09 -6.11 0.74
CA LYS A 45 3.20 -6.33 -0.20
C LYS A 45 3.43 -5.17 -1.15
N TYR A 46 2.77 -4.03 -0.95
CA TYR A 46 3.02 -2.82 -1.71
C TYR A 46 3.95 -1.87 -0.97
N ARG A 47 4.69 -1.07 -1.74
CA ARG A 47 5.33 0.15 -1.29
C ARG A 47 4.53 1.35 -1.78
N TYR A 48 4.33 2.35 -0.94
CA TYR A 48 3.65 3.61 -1.26
C TYR A 48 4.56 4.79 -0.89
N GLU A 49 5.28 5.33 -1.87
CA GLU A 49 6.38 6.27 -1.65
C GLU A 49 6.19 7.60 -2.40
N PRO A 50 6.75 8.70 -1.89
CA PRO A 50 6.62 10.01 -2.53
C PRO A 50 7.43 10.05 -3.84
N THR A 51 6.84 10.68 -4.86
CA THR A 51 7.55 11.03 -6.10
C THR A 51 8.06 12.46 -6.04
N TYR A 52 9.16 12.74 -6.72
CA TYR A 52 9.82 14.04 -6.69
C TYR A 52 10.00 14.63 -8.08
N GLU A 53 10.00 15.95 -8.19
CA GLU A 53 10.22 16.66 -9.46
C GLU A 53 11.66 16.45 -9.96
N PHE A 54 11.81 16.13 -11.24
CA PHE A 54 13.10 16.15 -11.91
C PHE A 54 13.53 17.58 -12.24
N LEU A 55 14.83 17.83 -12.20
CA LEU A 55 15.43 19.03 -12.74
C LEU A 55 15.48 18.89 -14.26
N LEU A 56 14.86 19.83 -14.97
CA LEU A 56 14.86 19.86 -16.43
C LEU A 56 15.87 20.90 -16.94
N ASP A 57 16.51 20.60 -18.07
CA ASP A 57 17.33 21.55 -18.80
C ASP A 57 16.46 22.57 -19.58
N ARG A 58 17.09 23.49 -20.30
CA ARG A 58 16.39 24.51 -21.11
C ARG A 58 15.55 23.92 -22.26
N ASN A 59 15.81 22.67 -22.65
CA ASN A 59 15.13 21.96 -23.71
C ASN A 59 14.02 21.04 -23.17
N GLY A 60 13.83 20.98 -21.84
CA GLY A 60 12.85 20.13 -21.19
C GLY A 60 13.31 18.69 -20.91
N ASN A 61 14.60 18.37 -21.10
CA ASN A 61 15.15 17.05 -20.80
C ASN A 61 15.57 16.94 -19.34
N THR A 62 15.46 15.74 -18.76
CA THR A 62 15.94 15.46 -17.40
C THR A 62 17.45 15.62 -17.33
N VAL A 63 17.91 16.46 -16.41
CA VAL A 63 19.33 16.63 -16.09
C VAL A 63 19.82 15.36 -15.38
N LEU A 64 20.94 14.81 -15.85
CA LEU A 64 21.60 13.66 -15.23
C LEU A 64 22.86 14.12 -14.47
N ASN A 65 23.20 13.41 -13.41
CA ASN A 65 24.48 13.59 -12.71
C ASN A 65 25.61 12.84 -13.46
N GLU A 66 26.83 12.90 -12.93
CA GLU A 66 28.00 12.22 -13.51
C GLU A 66 27.88 10.68 -13.57
N ALA A 67 27.06 10.08 -12.70
CA ALA A 67 26.78 8.65 -12.70
C ALA A 67 25.66 8.25 -13.68
N GLY A 68 25.01 9.22 -14.34
CA GLY A 68 23.88 9.00 -15.22
C GLY A 68 22.51 8.95 -14.52
N ASP A 69 22.43 9.27 -13.23
CA ASP A 69 21.17 9.28 -12.48
C ASP A 69 20.44 10.63 -12.64
N PRO A 70 19.10 10.63 -12.66
CA PRO A 70 18.30 11.85 -12.67
C PRO A 70 18.57 12.78 -11.47
N VAL A 71 18.76 14.06 -11.75
CA VAL A 71 18.84 15.12 -10.74
C VAL A 71 17.43 15.59 -10.40
N TYR A 72 17.14 15.73 -9.10
CA TYR A 72 15.86 16.22 -8.61
C TYR A 72 15.91 17.71 -8.34
N LYS A 73 14.79 18.39 -8.62
CA LYS A 73 14.59 19.79 -8.25
C LYS A 73 14.49 19.92 -6.73
N LYS A 74 15.12 20.97 -6.21
CA LYS A 74 15.18 21.27 -4.78
C LYS A 74 14.52 22.61 -4.48
N ASP A 75 13.96 22.74 -3.30
CA ASP A 75 13.48 24.01 -2.75
C ASP A 75 14.63 24.88 -2.23
N SER A 76 14.30 26.03 -1.64
CA SER A 76 15.26 26.96 -1.04
C SER A 76 16.04 26.38 0.15
N GLU A 77 15.57 25.29 0.76
CA GLU A 77 16.24 24.59 1.86
C GLU A 77 17.10 23.42 1.36
N GLY A 78 17.12 23.17 0.04
CA GLY A 78 17.85 22.08 -0.57
C GLY A 78 17.14 20.72 -0.50
N LYS A 79 15.88 20.68 -0.06
CA LYS A 79 15.06 19.47 0.01
C LYS A 79 14.37 19.23 -1.34
N ARG A 80 14.20 17.96 -1.71
CA ARG A 80 13.54 17.58 -2.96
C ARG A 80 12.08 18.01 -2.93
N ILE A 81 11.60 18.59 -4.03
CA ILE A 81 10.21 18.98 -4.20
C ILE A 81 9.39 17.73 -4.51
N GLN A 82 8.52 17.33 -3.58
CA GLN A 82 7.58 16.24 -3.80
C GLN A 82 6.46 16.70 -4.73
N ASN A 83 6.11 15.89 -5.74
CA ASN A 83 5.04 16.19 -6.71
C ASN A 83 3.95 15.13 -6.77
N GLY A 84 4.00 14.12 -5.91
CA GLY A 84 2.99 13.08 -5.90
C GLY A 84 3.39 11.87 -5.05
N TRP A 85 2.71 10.77 -5.36
CA TRP A 85 2.86 9.47 -4.73
C TRP A 85 2.81 8.39 -5.80
N THR A 86 3.61 7.35 -5.62
CA THR A 86 3.59 6.16 -6.46
C THR A 86 3.46 4.92 -5.61
N TRP A 87 2.94 3.86 -6.20
CA TRP A 87 2.83 2.57 -5.55
C TRP A 87 3.17 1.43 -6.50
N TYR A 88 3.80 0.42 -5.96
CA TYR A 88 4.15 -0.78 -6.70
C TYR A 88 4.25 -1.98 -5.75
N SER A 89 3.97 -3.15 -6.31
CA SER A 89 4.10 -4.41 -5.60
C SER A 89 5.59 -4.77 -5.43
N LEU A 90 5.95 -5.23 -4.23
CA LEU A 90 7.26 -5.78 -3.89
C LEU A 90 7.40 -7.25 -4.34
N VAL A 91 6.31 -7.86 -4.78
CA VAL A 91 6.23 -9.27 -5.19
C VAL A 91 5.54 -9.40 -6.54
N SER A 92 5.70 -10.55 -7.19
CA SER A 92 5.05 -10.80 -8.48
C SER A 92 3.52 -10.83 -8.36
N HIS A 93 2.83 -10.47 -9.44
CA HIS A 93 1.37 -10.57 -9.52
C HIS A 93 0.86 -11.99 -9.24
N GLN A 94 1.56 -13.02 -9.73
CA GLN A 94 1.23 -14.43 -9.47
C GLN A 94 1.27 -14.76 -7.97
N TYR A 95 2.23 -14.21 -7.24
CA TYR A 95 2.32 -14.42 -5.81
C TYR A 95 1.19 -13.69 -5.05
N LEU A 96 0.80 -12.49 -5.49
CA LEU A 96 -0.38 -11.81 -4.95
C LEU A 96 -1.66 -12.62 -5.16
N GLN A 97 -1.83 -13.21 -6.34
CA GLN A 97 -2.98 -14.09 -6.62
C GLN A 97 -3.05 -15.28 -5.66
N GLN A 98 -1.91 -15.92 -5.37
CA GLN A 98 -1.86 -17.03 -4.40
C GLN A 98 -2.26 -16.59 -2.99
N ILE A 99 -1.84 -15.40 -2.55
CA ILE A 99 -2.25 -14.84 -1.24
C ILE A 99 -3.75 -14.57 -1.24
N GLN A 100 -4.27 -13.97 -2.31
CA GLN A 100 -5.69 -13.66 -2.47
C GLN A 100 -6.55 -14.92 -2.39
N GLU A 101 -6.21 -15.96 -3.16
CA GLU A 101 -6.93 -17.24 -3.18
C GLU A 101 -6.92 -17.87 -1.78
N LYS A 102 -5.76 -17.91 -1.12
CA LYS A 102 -5.66 -18.43 0.24
C LYS A 102 -6.54 -17.65 1.23
N ASN A 103 -6.57 -16.32 1.11
CA ASN A 103 -7.38 -15.48 1.98
C ASN A 103 -8.89 -15.70 1.74
N GLN A 104 -9.31 -15.86 0.49
CA GLN A 104 -10.70 -16.18 0.14
C GLN A 104 -11.14 -17.53 0.69
N ILE A 105 -10.30 -18.57 0.56
CA ILE A 105 -10.57 -19.89 1.15
C ILE A 105 -10.71 -19.79 2.67
N GLN A 106 -9.81 -19.04 3.33
CA GLN A 106 -9.88 -18.87 4.79
C GLN A 106 -11.18 -18.16 5.20
N SER A 107 -11.58 -17.10 4.50
CA SER A 107 -12.84 -16.40 4.76
C SER A 107 -14.05 -17.34 4.66
N GLN A 108 -14.08 -18.21 3.65
CA GLN A 108 -15.17 -19.19 3.50
C GLN A 108 -15.19 -20.21 4.64
N ILE A 109 -14.02 -20.64 5.12
CA ILE A 109 -13.92 -21.53 6.28
C ILE A 109 -14.43 -20.83 7.54
N ASP A 110 -14.05 -19.58 7.76
CA ASP A 110 -14.46 -18.79 8.91
C ASP A 110 -15.98 -18.56 8.92
N ASP A 111 -16.57 -18.25 7.75
CA ASP A 111 -18.02 -18.12 7.58
C ASP A 111 -18.76 -19.42 7.93
N LEU A 112 -18.25 -20.57 7.47
CA LEU A 112 -18.82 -21.88 7.80
C LEU A 112 -18.73 -22.19 9.30
N ILE A 113 -17.62 -21.85 9.95
CA ILE A 113 -17.44 -22.01 11.39
C ILE A 113 -18.45 -21.16 12.16
N CYS A 114 -18.68 -19.91 11.75
CA CYS A 114 -19.70 -19.04 12.34
C CYS A 114 -21.10 -19.66 12.21
N ILE A 115 -21.48 -20.14 11.03
CA ILE A 115 -22.77 -20.80 10.82
C ILE A 115 -22.93 -22.03 11.71
N MET A 116 -21.88 -22.87 11.81
CA MET A 116 -21.92 -24.04 12.69
C MET A 116 -22.03 -23.67 14.18
N ALA A 117 -21.34 -22.60 14.61
CA ALA A 117 -21.41 -22.11 15.98
C ALA A 117 -22.84 -21.64 16.34
N ASP A 118 -23.52 -20.94 15.42
CA ASP A 118 -24.90 -20.51 15.61
C ASP A 118 -25.88 -21.70 15.67
N LEU A 119 -25.69 -22.71 14.81
CA LEU A 119 -26.49 -23.94 14.81
C LEU A 119 -26.35 -24.75 16.11
N ILE A 120 -25.15 -24.79 16.70
CA ILE A 120 -24.88 -25.52 17.95
C ILE A 120 -25.30 -24.69 19.17
N GLY A 121 -25.06 -23.37 19.15
CA GLY A 121 -25.42 -22.44 20.22
C GLY A 121 -26.92 -22.17 20.34
N GLY A 122 -27.69 -22.35 19.27
CA GLY A 122 -29.14 -22.19 19.23
C GLY A 122 -29.97 -23.32 19.89
N VAL A 123 -29.34 -24.38 20.42
CA VAL A 123 -30.04 -25.56 20.97
C VAL A 123 -30.26 -25.49 22.49
N TYR A 124 -29.89 -24.40 23.17
CA TYR A 124 -30.03 -24.26 24.64
C TYR A 124 -31.02 -23.15 25.10
N TYR A 125 -32.10 -22.94 24.37
CA TYR A 125 -33.26 -22.19 24.88
C TYR A 125 -34.57 -22.86 24.45
N ALA A 126 -34.97 -23.90 25.18
CA ALA A 126 -36.33 -24.44 25.22
C ALA A 126 -36.62 -24.98 26.62
#